data_AF-A0AAV9EVP2-F1
#
_entry.id   AF-A0AAV9EVP2-F1
#
_cell.length_a   1.000
_cell.length_b   1.000
_cell.length_c   1.000
_cell.angle_alpha   90.00
_cell.angle_beta   90.00
_cell.angle_gamma   90.00
#
_symmetry.space_group_name_H-M   'P 1'
#
loop_
_entity.id
_entity.type
_entity.pdbx_description
1 polymer ?
#
loop_
_entity_poly.entity_id
_entity_poly.type
_entity_poly.pdbx_seq_one_letter_code
_entity_poly.pdbx_strand_id
1 'polypeptide(L)'
;MADDDDLPRQELSEEEKREIAKWFLTNAPSGEIHYVAKDIRSVLMDESLYNAAVAEAFPVYNKAHFISLEMPNRSGDVLVTEFGEIGGGVEYLDPRTAQVAVVDHVKQVCTEVRPATDDELPSSYIEGFRVVLDDELCKYVDESYPKGSCSVYCTVGKDIKGPGADFELVVVISAARHSPQNYCNGSWRSVWRIEFKDDIQVVEVKGKMQVGAHYFEEGNVQLDASHNCEDSTILQSAEDCALSVTNIIRHHETEYMTSLEESYSNLSDATFKDLRRKLPVTRTLFPWHNTLQFSLTRDISKELGIEK
;
A
#
# COMPACT_ATOMS: atom_id res chain seq x y z
N MET A 1 -11.71 0.03 -48.41
CA MET A 1 -11.48 0.01 -46.96
C MET A 1 -12.60 -0.84 -46.42
N ALA A 2 -12.29 -2.09 -46.09
CA ALA A 2 -13.28 -3.00 -45.51
C ALA A 2 -13.48 -2.54 -44.06
N ASP A 3 -14.73 -2.35 -43.67
CA ASP A 3 -15.14 -2.07 -42.31
C ASP A 3 -14.68 -3.24 -41.42
N ASP A 4 -13.73 -2.97 -40.53
CA ASP A 4 -13.21 -3.91 -39.53
C ASP A 4 -14.18 -4.04 -38.32
N ASP A 5 -15.41 -3.53 -38.46
CA ASP A 5 -16.40 -3.35 -37.39
C ASP A 5 -17.38 -4.53 -37.24
N ASP A 6 -17.22 -5.60 -38.05
CA ASP A 6 -18.17 -6.72 -38.14
C ASP A 6 -17.60 -8.08 -37.69
N LEU A 7 -16.48 -8.09 -36.95
CA LEU A 7 -16.09 -9.29 -36.21
C LEU A 7 -17.07 -9.48 -35.03
N PRO A 8 -17.74 -10.64 -34.89
CA PRO A 8 -18.61 -10.86 -33.74
C PRO A 8 -17.76 -10.75 -32.48
N ARG A 9 -18.05 -9.73 -31.65
CA ARG A 9 -17.45 -9.62 -30.32
C ARG A 9 -17.79 -10.90 -29.58
N GLN A 10 -16.78 -11.73 -29.35
CA GLN A 10 -16.93 -12.93 -28.56
C GLN A 10 -17.44 -12.51 -27.18
N GLU A 11 -18.62 -12.98 -26.80
CA GLU A 11 -19.15 -12.73 -25.46
C GLU A 11 -18.20 -13.38 -24.44
N LEU A 12 -17.79 -12.57 -23.46
CA LEU A 12 -16.96 -13.05 -22.36
C LEU A 12 -17.70 -14.16 -21.61
N SER A 13 -16.98 -15.21 -21.25
CA SER A 13 -17.49 -16.23 -20.35
C SER A 13 -17.76 -15.67 -18.96
N GLU A 14 -18.62 -16.35 -18.19
CA GLU A 14 -18.89 -15.98 -16.80
C GLU A 14 -17.63 -16.01 -15.92
N GLU A 15 -16.69 -16.92 -16.21
CA GLU A 15 -15.41 -16.98 -15.53
C GLU A 15 -14.55 -15.75 -15.83
N GLU A 16 -14.43 -15.35 -17.10
CA GLU A 16 -13.68 -14.14 -17.48
C GLU A 16 -14.30 -12.87 -16.89
N LYS A 17 -15.63 -12.75 -16.90
CA LYS A 17 -16.34 -11.62 -16.27
C LYS A 17 -16.04 -11.55 -14.77
N ARG A 18 -16.02 -12.69 -14.08
CA ARG A 18 -15.69 -12.77 -12.65
C ARG A 18 -14.25 -12.34 -12.38
N GLU A 19 -13.29 -12.83 -13.16
CA GLU A 19 -11.87 -12.45 -12.99
C GLU A 19 -11.65 -10.96 -13.26
N ILE A 20 -12.32 -10.38 -14.26
CA ILE A 20 -12.29 -8.94 -14.52
C ILE A 20 -12.88 -8.14 -13.35
N ALA A 21 -14.04 -8.56 -12.84
CA ALA A 21 -14.68 -7.92 -11.68
C ALA A 21 -13.79 -7.97 -10.44
N LYS A 22 -13.18 -9.13 -10.17
CA LYS A 22 -12.21 -9.32 -9.09
C LYS A 22 -11.00 -8.41 -9.27
N TRP A 23 -10.46 -8.30 -10.48
CA TRP A 23 -9.33 -7.43 -10.79
C TRP A 23 -9.66 -5.95 -10.52
N PHE A 24 -10.84 -5.47 -10.90
CA PHE A 24 -11.27 -4.10 -10.58
C PHE A 24 -11.37 -3.86 -9.06
N LEU A 25 -11.92 -4.83 -8.32
CA LEU A 25 -12.07 -4.74 -6.87
C LEU A 25 -10.72 -4.74 -6.15
N THR A 26 -9.78 -5.60 -6.55
CA THR A 26 -8.46 -5.69 -5.92
C THR A 26 -7.54 -4.51 -6.25
N ASN A 27 -7.80 -3.80 -7.35
CA ASN A 27 -7.08 -2.59 -7.75
C ASN A 27 -7.82 -1.29 -7.38
N ALA A 28 -8.87 -1.37 -6.54
CA ALA A 28 -9.55 -0.19 -6.05
C ALA A 28 -8.56 0.72 -5.29
N PRO A 29 -8.66 2.05 -5.40
CA PRO A 29 -7.85 2.94 -4.56
C PRO A 29 -8.16 2.76 -3.07
N SER A 30 -7.24 3.20 -2.22
CA SER A 30 -7.38 3.05 -0.76
C SER A 30 -8.61 3.80 -0.23
N GLY A 31 -9.52 3.08 0.41
CA GLY A 31 -10.78 3.63 0.97
C GLY A 31 -11.92 3.73 -0.04
N GLU A 32 -11.78 3.17 -1.25
CA GLU A 32 -12.78 3.33 -2.33
C GLU A 32 -13.43 2.02 -2.79
N ILE A 33 -13.03 0.87 -2.24
CA ILE A 33 -13.52 -0.44 -2.69
C ILE A 33 -15.05 -0.57 -2.69
N HIS A 34 -15.77 0.01 -1.71
CA HIS A 34 -17.24 -0.05 -1.70
C HIS A 34 -17.89 0.74 -2.84
N TYR A 35 -17.28 1.85 -3.28
CA TYR A 35 -17.76 2.60 -4.45
C TYR A 35 -17.53 1.78 -5.72
N VAL A 36 -16.31 1.23 -5.89
CA VAL A 36 -15.98 0.34 -7.02
C VAL A 36 -16.90 -0.87 -7.04
N ALA A 37 -17.17 -1.50 -5.90
CA ALA A 37 -18.08 -2.64 -5.81
C ALA A 37 -19.50 -2.30 -6.21
N LYS A 38 -20.00 -1.11 -5.85
CA LYS A 38 -21.31 -0.64 -6.28
C LYS A 38 -21.37 -0.45 -7.80
N ASP A 39 -20.33 0.11 -8.39
CA ASP A 39 -20.24 0.33 -9.84
C ASP A 39 -20.14 -1.01 -10.59
N ILE A 40 -19.30 -1.93 -10.13
CA ILE A 40 -19.17 -3.29 -10.68
C ILE A 40 -20.50 -4.04 -10.63
N ARG A 41 -21.26 -3.94 -9.54
CA ARG A 41 -22.60 -4.54 -9.45
C ARG A 41 -23.52 -4.03 -10.57
N SER A 42 -23.46 -2.72 -10.85
CA SER A 42 -24.29 -2.10 -11.89
C SER A 42 -23.87 -2.51 -13.31
N VAL A 43 -22.58 -2.77 -13.54
CA VAL A 43 -22.03 -3.18 -14.84
C VAL A 43 -22.29 -4.66 -15.12
N LEU A 44 -22.11 -5.52 -14.12
CA LEU A 44 -22.30 -6.97 -14.28
C LEU A 44 -23.76 -7.35 -14.48
N MET A 45 -24.68 -6.69 -13.77
CA MET A 45 -26.12 -7.00 -13.76
C MET A 45 -26.46 -8.47 -13.42
N ASP A 46 -25.52 -9.19 -12.79
CA ASP A 46 -25.68 -10.56 -12.29
C ASP A 46 -25.27 -10.62 -10.82
N GLU A 47 -26.23 -10.88 -9.94
CA GLU A 47 -26.01 -10.93 -8.49
C GLU A 47 -25.16 -12.12 -8.05
N SER A 48 -25.27 -13.26 -8.74
CA SER A 48 -24.53 -14.47 -8.36
C SER A 48 -23.04 -14.30 -8.65
N LEU A 49 -22.71 -13.77 -9.84
CA LEU A 49 -21.34 -13.49 -10.24
C LEU A 49 -20.74 -12.34 -9.43
N TYR A 50 -21.52 -11.29 -9.18
CA TYR A 50 -21.12 -10.18 -8.32
C TYR A 50 -20.74 -10.67 -6.91
N ASN A 51 -21.61 -11.45 -6.27
CA ASN A 51 -21.37 -11.93 -4.91
C ASN A 51 -20.14 -12.85 -4.85
N ALA A 52 -19.91 -13.69 -5.86
CA ALA A 52 -18.70 -14.50 -5.96
C ALA A 52 -17.43 -13.64 -6.09
N ALA A 53 -17.43 -12.66 -7.00
CA ALA A 53 -16.29 -11.76 -7.19
C ALA A 53 -15.97 -10.95 -5.93
N VAL A 54 -16.99 -10.43 -5.23
CA VAL A 54 -16.85 -9.69 -3.98
C VAL A 54 -16.30 -10.55 -2.86
N ALA A 55 -16.82 -11.78 -2.69
CA ALA A 55 -16.36 -12.70 -1.66
C ALA A 55 -14.87 -13.08 -1.83
N GLU A 56 -14.39 -13.17 -3.07
CA GLU A 56 -12.99 -13.46 -3.36
C GLU A 56 -12.07 -12.22 -3.28
N ALA A 57 -12.55 -11.06 -3.72
CA ALA A 57 -11.70 -9.87 -3.86
C ALA A 57 -11.49 -9.11 -2.54
N PHE A 58 -12.52 -8.98 -1.71
CA PHE A 58 -12.44 -8.18 -0.47
C PHE A 58 -11.39 -8.70 0.52
N PRO A 59 -11.23 -10.02 0.77
CA PRO A 59 -10.14 -10.52 1.61
C PRO A 59 -8.76 -10.16 1.09
N VAL A 60 -8.54 -10.25 -0.22
CA VAL A 60 -7.27 -9.90 -0.87
C VAL A 60 -7.00 -8.40 -0.73
N TYR A 61 -8.01 -7.56 -1.03
CA TYR A 61 -7.91 -6.12 -0.90
C TYR A 61 -7.65 -5.68 0.54
N ASN A 62 -8.43 -6.18 1.50
CA ASN A 62 -8.33 -5.80 2.92
C ASN A 62 -6.93 -6.11 3.47
N LYS A 63 -6.38 -7.29 3.14
CA LYS A 63 -5.03 -7.69 3.52
C LYS A 63 -3.96 -6.84 2.84
N ALA A 64 -4.10 -6.55 1.54
CA ALA A 64 -3.14 -5.71 0.83
C ALA A 64 -3.14 -4.26 1.36
N HIS A 65 -4.28 -3.75 1.81
CA HIS A 65 -4.43 -2.38 2.31
C HIS A 65 -4.21 -2.23 3.83
N PHE A 66 -3.94 -3.32 4.55
CA PHE A 66 -3.77 -3.33 6.01
C PHE A 66 -4.86 -2.52 6.72
N ILE A 67 -6.12 -2.82 6.38
CA ILE A 67 -7.24 -2.10 6.98
C ILE A 67 -7.23 -2.33 8.50
N SER A 68 -7.48 -1.25 9.24
CA SER A 68 -7.61 -1.28 10.70
C SER A 68 -9.08 -1.29 11.06
N LEU A 69 -9.53 -2.27 11.85
CA LEU A 69 -10.93 -2.44 12.23
C LEU A 69 -11.08 -2.42 13.75
N GLU A 70 -11.95 -1.54 14.26
CA GLU A 70 -12.25 -1.46 15.68
C GLU A 70 -12.94 -2.74 16.17
N MET A 71 -12.42 -3.29 17.27
CA MET A 71 -12.99 -4.47 17.90
C MET A 71 -14.29 -4.12 18.66
N PRO A 72 -15.36 -4.94 18.59
CA PRO A 72 -16.66 -4.65 19.21
C PRO A 72 -16.63 -4.48 20.74
N ASN A 73 -15.63 -5.07 21.40
CA ASN A 73 -15.39 -4.93 22.85
C ASN A 73 -14.58 -3.68 23.22
N ARG A 74 -14.16 -2.87 22.23
CA ARG A 74 -13.29 -1.67 22.38
C ARG A 74 -11.96 -1.93 23.06
N SER A 75 -11.40 -3.13 22.90
CA SER A 75 -10.05 -3.47 23.34
C SER A 75 -8.96 -2.75 22.53
N GLY A 76 -9.29 -2.35 21.31
CA GLY A 76 -8.40 -1.74 20.35
C GLY A 76 -8.87 -2.03 18.92
N ASP A 77 -7.96 -1.85 17.97
CA ASP A 77 -8.20 -2.13 16.56
C ASP A 77 -7.35 -3.34 16.14
N VAL A 78 -7.86 -4.13 15.19
CA VAL A 78 -7.11 -5.23 14.55
C VAL A 78 -6.67 -4.80 13.15
N LEU A 79 -5.40 -5.02 12.82
CA LEU A 79 -4.90 -4.92 11.45
C LEU A 79 -5.19 -6.21 10.69
N VAL A 80 -5.89 -6.09 9.57
CA VAL A 80 -6.15 -7.20 8.64
C VAL A 80 -4.90 -7.40 7.77
N THR A 81 -4.08 -8.38 8.12
CA THR A 81 -2.81 -8.69 7.43
C THR A 81 -2.68 -10.20 7.23
N GLU A 82 -1.83 -10.62 6.28
CA GLU A 82 -1.48 -12.04 6.13
C GLU A 82 -0.69 -12.60 7.32
N PHE A 83 0.00 -11.73 8.08
CA PHE A 83 0.84 -12.13 9.21
C PHE A 83 0.03 -12.45 10.47
N GLY A 84 -1.14 -11.81 10.62
CA GLY A 84 -2.08 -12.06 11.72
C GLY A 84 -3.19 -13.05 11.39
N GLU A 85 -3.26 -13.57 10.15
CA GLU A 85 -4.36 -14.42 9.71
C GLU A 85 -4.34 -15.79 10.40
N ILE A 86 -5.48 -16.18 10.99
CA ILE A 86 -5.71 -17.49 11.61
C ILE A 86 -6.76 -18.26 10.82
N GLY A 87 -6.54 -19.55 10.61
CA GLY A 87 -7.63 -20.51 10.39
C GLY A 87 -8.47 -20.35 9.12
N GLY A 88 -7.96 -19.73 8.05
CA GLY A 88 -8.63 -19.72 6.74
C GLY A 88 -9.28 -18.38 6.33
N GLY A 89 -8.71 -17.26 6.76
CA GLY A 89 -8.96 -15.95 6.13
C GLY A 89 -10.15 -15.17 6.66
N VAL A 90 -10.59 -15.44 7.89
CA VAL A 90 -11.64 -14.66 8.56
C VAL A 90 -11.29 -14.26 9.99
N GLU A 91 -10.35 -14.96 10.63
CA GLU A 91 -9.87 -14.65 11.97
C GLU A 91 -8.50 -13.95 11.89
N TYR A 92 -8.32 -12.90 12.68
CA TYR A 92 -7.09 -12.10 12.70
C TYR A 92 -6.63 -11.87 14.13
N LEU A 93 -5.40 -12.25 14.42
CA LEU A 93 -4.73 -12.01 15.70
C LEU A 93 -4.32 -10.54 15.82
N ASP A 94 -4.64 -9.93 16.94
CA ASP A 94 -3.93 -8.78 17.47
C ASP A 94 -2.98 -9.24 18.60
N PRO A 95 -1.66 -9.33 18.35
CA PRO A 95 -0.69 -9.79 19.32
C PRO A 95 -0.60 -8.88 20.55
N ARG A 96 -0.91 -7.58 20.41
CA ARG A 96 -0.80 -6.61 21.51
C ARG A 96 -1.83 -6.85 22.60
N THR A 97 -3.10 -7.01 22.22
CA THR A 97 -4.18 -7.28 23.17
C THR A 97 -4.41 -8.76 23.43
N ALA A 98 -3.66 -9.64 22.74
CA ALA A 98 -3.84 -11.09 22.75
C ALA A 98 -5.29 -11.51 22.42
N GLN A 99 -5.87 -10.85 21.41
CA GLN A 99 -7.23 -11.10 20.95
C GLN A 99 -7.25 -11.57 19.50
N VAL A 100 -8.24 -12.38 19.16
CA VAL A 100 -8.52 -12.80 17.79
C VAL A 100 -9.87 -12.23 17.39
N ALA A 101 -9.85 -11.42 16.33
CA ALA A 101 -11.00 -10.77 15.76
C ALA A 101 -11.53 -11.55 14.56
N VAL A 102 -12.85 -11.75 14.51
CA VAL A 102 -13.54 -12.30 13.33
C VAL A 102 -13.97 -11.14 12.45
N VAL A 103 -13.63 -11.17 11.17
CA VAL A 103 -13.84 -10.09 10.22
C VAL A 103 -14.84 -10.48 9.14
N ASP A 104 -15.88 -9.66 8.97
CA ASP A 104 -16.69 -9.66 7.75
C ASP A 104 -15.98 -8.80 6.70
N HIS A 105 -15.28 -9.45 5.76
CA HIS A 105 -14.45 -8.78 4.77
C HIS A 105 -15.24 -7.81 3.89
N VAL A 106 -16.47 -8.18 3.49
CA VAL A 106 -17.30 -7.40 2.57
C VAL A 106 -17.83 -6.15 3.26
N LYS A 107 -18.29 -6.31 4.51
CA LYS A 107 -18.74 -5.17 5.30
C LYS A 107 -17.59 -4.35 5.89
N GLN A 108 -16.36 -4.89 5.90
CA GLN A 108 -15.19 -4.33 6.57
C GLN A 108 -15.49 -3.97 8.03
N VAL A 109 -15.98 -4.95 8.79
CA VAL A 109 -16.25 -4.79 10.23
C VAL A 109 -15.78 -6.02 11.01
N CYS A 110 -15.33 -5.78 12.24
CA CYS A 110 -15.12 -6.86 13.19
C CYS A 110 -16.47 -7.28 13.79
N THR A 111 -16.86 -8.55 13.62
CA THR A 111 -18.15 -9.06 14.09
C THR A 111 -18.07 -9.65 15.49
N GLU A 112 -16.99 -10.36 15.78
CA GLU A 112 -16.79 -11.07 17.04
C GLU A 112 -15.33 -11.00 17.47
N VAL A 113 -15.08 -11.14 18.76
CA VAL A 113 -13.74 -11.19 19.33
C VAL A 113 -13.68 -12.27 20.39
N ARG A 114 -12.58 -13.02 20.37
CA ARG A 114 -12.23 -14.02 21.38
C ARG A 114 -10.81 -13.79 21.89
N PRO A 115 -10.47 -14.19 23.11
CA PRO A 115 -9.07 -14.29 23.53
C PRO A 115 -8.29 -15.24 22.61
N ALA A 116 -7.03 -14.93 22.36
CA ALA A 116 -6.11 -15.85 21.70
C ALA A 116 -5.85 -17.08 22.59
N THR A 117 -5.64 -18.23 21.96
CA THR A 117 -5.21 -19.46 22.63
C THR A 117 -3.70 -19.48 22.81
N ASP A 118 -3.21 -20.29 23.75
CA ASP A 118 -1.76 -20.40 24.01
C ASP A 118 -0.97 -20.86 22.78
N ASP A 119 -1.58 -21.67 21.89
CA ASP A 119 -0.95 -22.15 20.66
C ASP A 119 -0.87 -21.07 19.55
N GLU A 120 -1.72 -20.03 19.63
CA GLU A 120 -1.75 -18.90 18.70
C GLU A 120 -0.73 -17.81 19.09
N LEU A 121 -0.31 -17.78 20.35
CA LEU A 121 0.63 -16.80 20.89
C LEU A 121 2.08 -17.31 20.84
N PRO A 122 3.07 -16.40 20.73
CA PRO A 122 4.47 -16.78 20.82
C PRO A 122 4.84 -17.22 22.25
N SER A 123 5.94 -17.96 22.36
CA SER A 123 6.51 -18.33 23.66
C SER A 123 6.85 -17.09 24.48
N SER A 124 6.96 -17.24 25.82
CA SER A 124 7.38 -16.15 26.70
C SER A 124 8.75 -15.54 26.36
N TYR A 125 9.64 -16.29 25.70
CA TYR A 125 10.95 -15.77 25.28
C TYR A 125 10.80 -14.82 24.09
N ILE A 126 10.06 -15.24 23.07
CA ILE A 126 9.80 -14.43 21.87
C ILE A 126 8.90 -13.23 22.20
N GLU A 127 7.91 -13.42 23.07
CA GLU A 127 7.05 -12.33 23.53
C GLU A 127 7.83 -11.22 24.22
N GLY A 128 8.93 -11.56 24.92
CA GLY A 128 9.84 -10.57 25.52
C GLY A 128 10.49 -9.63 24.50
N PHE A 129 10.78 -10.11 23.28
CA PHE A 129 11.26 -9.26 22.19
C PHE A 129 10.10 -8.51 21.52
N ARG A 130 8.99 -9.21 21.25
CA ARG A 130 7.85 -8.65 20.53
C ARG A 130 7.23 -7.46 21.26
N VAL A 131 6.97 -7.59 22.57
CA VAL A 131 6.28 -6.54 23.35
C VAL A 131 7.11 -5.26 23.46
N VAL A 132 8.42 -5.38 23.67
CA VAL A 132 9.31 -4.22 23.82
C VAL A 132 9.48 -3.49 22.48
N LEU A 133 9.57 -4.24 21.38
CA LEU A 133 9.57 -3.68 20.02
C LEU A 133 8.24 -3.00 19.70
N ASP A 134 7.11 -3.63 20.04
CA ASP A 134 5.77 -3.08 19.84
C ASP A 134 5.55 -1.77 20.61
N ASP A 135 5.99 -1.70 21.88
CA ASP A 135 5.90 -0.50 22.70
C ASP A 135 6.71 0.68 22.11
N GLU A 136 7.92 0.41 21.61
CA GLU A 136 8.77 1.45 21.01
C GLU A 136 8.22 1.92 19.65
N LEU A 137 7.68 1.00 18.85
CA LEU A 137 7.01 1.31 17.59
C LEU A 137 5.72 2.11 17.80
N CYS A 138 4.93 1.80 18.83
CA CYS A 138 3.73 2.58 19.15
C CYS A 138 4.07 4.06 19.35
N LYS A 139 5.14 4.37 20.11
CA LYS A 139 5.61 5.74 20.30
C LYS A 139 5.99 6.40 18.98
N TYR A 140 6.77 5.70 18.15
CA TYR A 140 7.16 6.21 16.85
C TYR A 140 5.96 6.49 15.93
N VAL A 141 4.98 5.57 15.92
CA VAL A 141 3.80 5.66 15.08
C VAL A 141 2.88 6.79 15.53
N ASP A 142 2.65 6.93 16.83
CA ASP A 142 1.86 8.02 17.42
C ASP A 142 2.47 9.40 17.12
N GLU A 143 3.80 9.50 17.09
CA GLU A 143 4.52 10.73 16.76
C GLU A 143 4.46 11.06 15.25
N SER A 144 4.54 10.05 14.38
CA SER A 144 4.82 10.24 12.95
C SER A 144 3.59 10.13 12.05
N TYR A 145 2.58 9.35 12.47
CA TYR A 145 1.40 9.03 11.67
C TYR A 145 0.13 9.45 12.38
N PRO A 146 -0.50 10.57 11.99
CA PRO A 146 -1.81 10.93 12.53
C PRO A 146 -2.85 9.85 12.19
N LYS A 147 -3.35 9.14 13.22
CA LYS A 147 -4.21 7.95 13.09
C LYS A 147 -3.53 6.77 12.39
N GLY A 148 -2.22 6.64 12.54
CA GLY A 148 -1.51 5.42 12.19
C GLY A 148 -1.85 4.28 13.14
N SER A 149 -1.60 3.06 12.70
CA SER A 149 -1.71 1.85 13.49
C SER A 149 -0.55 0.94 13.15
N CYS A 150 -0.08 0.18 14.12
CA CYS A 150 0.94 -0.83 13.91
C CYS A 150 0.64 -2.11 14.67
N SER A 151 1.21 -3.21 14.20
CA SER A 151 1.20 -4.51 14.87
C SER A 151 2.52 -5.23 14.61
N VAL A 152 3.00 -5.97 15.62
CA VAL A 152 4.21 -6.78 15.55
C VAL A 152 3.84 -8.26 15.70
N TYR A 153 4.10 -9.04 14.66
CA TYR A 153 3.78 -10.46 14.58
C TYR A 153 5.04 -11.32 14.70
N CYS A 154 4.91 -12.53 15.22
CA CYS A 154 5.95 -13.55 15.10
C CYS A 154 5.55 -14.54 13.99
N THR A 155 6.36 -14.62 12.94
CA THR A 155 6.09 -15.43 11.74
C THR A 155 6.95 -16.68 11.68
N VAL A 156 8.15 -16.63 12.27
CA VAL A 156 9.08 -17.76 12.34
C VAL A 156 9.58 -17.91 13.77
N GLY A 157 9.61 -19.14 14.28
CA GLY A 157 10.23 -19.43 15.57
C GLY A 157 9.35 -19.18 16.80
N LYS A 158 8.01 -19.10 16.65
CA LYS A 158 7.08 -18.80 17.75
C LYS A 158 7.25 -19.68 19.00
N ASP A 159 7.64 -20.95 18.83
CA ASP A 159 7.77 -21.94 19.91
C ASP A 159 9.16 -21.97 20.59
N ILE A 160 10.10 -21.12 20.15
CA ILE A 160 11.47 -21.06 20.68
C ILE A 160 11.45 -20.58 22.13
N LYS A 161 12.04 -21.34 23.06
CA LYS A 161 11.95 -21.08 24.52
C LYS A 161 13.19 -20.42 25.12
N GLY A 162 14.18 -20.05 24.30
CA GLY A 162 15.44 -19.48 24.74
C GLY A 162 16.39 -19.20 23.57
N PRO A 163 17.60 -18.70 23.86
CA PRO A 163 18.61 -18.45 22.83
C PRO A 163 19.07 -19.75 22.16
N GLY A 164 19.73 -19.63 21.01
CA GLY A 164 20.24 -20.77 20.23
C GLY A 164 19.42 -21.13 18.98
N ALA A 165 18.46 -20.29 18.58
CA ALA A 165 17.70 -20.47 17.36
C ALA A 165 17.25 -19.13 16.78
N ASP A 166 17.24 -19.05 15.46
CA ASP A 166 16.80 -17.87 14.73
C ASP A 166 15.27 -17.72 14.76
N PHE A 167 14.80 -16.49 14.80
CA PHE A 167 13.37 -16.17 14.73
C PHE A 167 13.11 -14.90 13.91
N GLU A 168 11.87 -14.75 13.43
CA GLU A 168 11.44 -13.59 12.63
C GLU A 168 10.29 -12.89 13.33
N LEU A 169 10.42 -11.57 13.48
CA LEU A 169 9.31 -10.67 13.79
C LEU A 169 8.98 -9.85 12.55
N VAL A 170 7.69 -9.64 12.30
CA VAL A 170 7.19 -8.79 11.23
C VAL A 170 6.42 -7.62 11.82
N VAL A 171 6.90 -6.42 11.53
CA VAL A 171 6.21 -5.18 11.88
C VAL A 171 5.40 -4.74 10.68
N VAL A 172 4.13 -4.41 10.92
CA VAL A 172 3.26 -3.76 9.94
C VAL A 172 2.90 -2.39 10.48
N ILE A 173 3.07 -1.35 9.67
CA ILE A 173 2.57 0.00 9.94
C ILE A 173 1.60 0.37 8.82
N SER A 174 0.42 0.86 9.20
CA SER A 174 -0.62 1.31 8.30
C SER A 174 -1.11 2.67 8.74
N ALA A 175 -1.16 3.62 7.82
CA ALA A 175 -1.77 4.93 8.05
C ALA A 175 -2.54 5.33 6.80
N ALA A 176 -3.78 5.76 6.97
CA ALA A 176 -4.59 6.17 5.84
C ALA A 176 -5.40 7.42 6.20
N ARG A 177 -5.55 8.30 5.20
CA ARG A 177 -6.38 9.49 5.29
C ARG A 177 -7.33 9.51 4.11
N HIS A 178 -8.58 9.24 4.39
CA HIS A 178 -9.64 9.29 3.39
C HIS A 178 -10.42 10.61 3.53
N SER A 179 -10.50 11.37 2.45
CA SER A 179 -11.22 12.64 2.41
C SER A 179 -12.04 12.74 1.12
N PRO A 180 -13.08 11.89 0.97
CA PRO A 180 -13.88 11.86 -0.25
C PRO A 180 -14.62 13.18 -0.53
N GLN A 181 -14.93 13.96 0.52
CA GLN A 181 -15.51 15.31 0.38
C GLN A 181 -14.55 16.31 -0.29
N ASN A 182 -13.24 16.07 -0.17
CA ASN A 182 -12.18 16.85 -0.80
C ASN A 182 -11.56 16.10 -1.99
N TYR A 183 -12.24 15.05 -2.48
CA TYR A 183 -11.82 14.24 -3.62
C TYR A 183 -10.38 13.70 -3.51
N CYS A 184 -9.93 13.38 -2.29
CA CYS A 184 -8.55 12.98 -2.03
C CYS A 184 -8.47 11.87 -0.99
N ASN A 185 -7.77 10.79 -1.34
CA ASN A 185 -7.44 9.69 -0.45
C ASN A 185 -5.93 9.43 -0.47
N GLY A 186 -5.36 9.08 0.66
CA GLY A 186 -3.95 8.72 0.78
C GLY A 186 -3.73 7.58 1.76
N SER A 187 -2.68 6.80 1.52
CA SER A 187 -2.28 5.70 2.39
C SER A 187 -0.77 5.52 2.40
N TRP A 188 -0.23 5.27 3.58
CA TRP A 188 1.11 4.78 3.84
C TRP A 188 1.00 3.37 4.42
N ARG A 189 1.75 2.43 3.86
CA ARG A 189 1.86 1.06 4.34
C ARG A 189 3.33 0.69 4.37
N SER A 190 3.82 0.16 5.48
CA SER A 190 5.14 -0.41 5.54
C SER A 190 5.15 -1.76 6.24
N VAL A 191 5.98 -2.66 5.72
CA VAL A 191 6.24 -3.98 6.29
C VAL A 191 7.73 -4.10 6.53
N TRP A 192 8.10 -4.44 7.75
CA TRP A 192 9.49 -4.65 8.16
C TRP A 192 9.66 -6.06 8.68
N ARG A 193 10.48 -6.85 7.99
CA ARG A 193 10.87 -8.20 8.42
C ARG A 193 12.17 -8.09 9.20
N ILE A 194 12.15 -8.58 10.43
CA ILE A 194 13.27 -8.48 11.35
C ILE A 194 13.69 -9.91 11.69
N GLU A 195 14.81 -10.33 11.11
CA GLU A 195 15.38 -11.66 11.30
C GLU A 195 16.45 -11.59 12.39
N PHE A 196 16.20 -12.23 13.52
CA PHE A 196 17.15 -12.34 14.63
C PHE A 196 17.99 -13.60 14.42
N LYS A 197 19.27 -13.42 14.05
CA LYS A 197 20.21 -14.51 13.75
C LYS A 197 21.17 -14.73 14.92
N ASP A 198 20.92 -15.76 15.71
CA ASP A 198 21.68 -16.02 16.94
C ASP A 198 23.08 -16.54 16.63
N ASP A 199 23.25 -17.36 15.59
CA ASP A 199 24.55 -17.95 15.24
C ASP A 199 25.63 -16.91 14.93
N ILE A 200 25.24 -15.79 14.32
CA ILE A 200 26.15 -14.70 13.92
C ILE A 200 25.97 -13.44 14.77
N GLN A 201 25.04 -13.45 15.74
CA GLN A 201 24.70 -12.32 16.62
C GLN A 201 24.33 -11.04 15.84
N VAL A 202 23.50 -11.18 14.80
CA VAL A 202 23.05 -10.09 13.93
C VAL A 202 21.53 -10.07 13.85
N VAL A 203 20.96 -8.87 13.78
CA VAL A 203 19.55 -8.64 13.46
C VAL A 203 19.46 -8.00 12.09
N GLU A 204 18.93 -8.71 11.10
CA GLU A 204 18.70 -8.19 9.75
C GLU A 204 17.31 -7.55 9.67
N VAL A 205 17.23 -6.36 9.09
CA VAL A 205 16.00 -5.58 8.96
C VAL A 205 15.74 -5.33 7.47
N LYS A 206 14.65 -5.89 6.94
CA LYS A 206 14.23 -5.72 5.54
C LYS A 206 12.90 -4.98 5.49
N GLY A 207 12.92 -3.78 4.93
CA GLY A 207 11.77 -2.90 4.83
C GLY A 207 11.17 -2.86 3.43
N LYS A 208 9.85 -2.81 3.37
CA LYS A 208 9.09 -2.44 2.16
C LYS A 208 8.08 -1.37 2.54
N MET A 209 8.24 -0.17 1.97
CA MET A 209 7.29 0.93 2.09
C MET A 209 6.48 1.08 0.80
N GLN A 210 5.20 1.40 0.94
CA GLN A 210 4.26 1.64 -0.15
C GLN A 210 3.42 2.88 0.15
N VAL A 211 3.43 3.83 -0.77
CA VAL A 211 2.71 5.10 -0.68
C VAL A 211 1.71 5.18 -1.81
N GLY A 212 0.44 5.36 -1.44
CA GLY A 212 -0.67 5.55 -2.36
C GLY A 212 -1.31 6.92 -2.15
N ALA A 213 -1.61 7.63 -3.23
CA ALA A 213 -2.50 8.80 -3.18
C ALA A 213 -3.41 8.80 -4.41
N HIS A 214 -4.65 9.24 -4.24
CA HIS A 214 -5.64 9.35 -5.30
C HIS A 214 -6.38 10.67 -5.15
N TYR A 215 -6.29 11.51 -6.18
CA TYR A 215 -7.03 12.76 -6.30
C TYR A 215 -7.94 12.72 -7.52
N PHE A 216 -9.23 13.01 -7.30
CA PHE A 216 -10.28 12.74 -8.29
C PHE A 216 -11.27 13.90 -8.49
N GLU A 217 -10.84 15.14 -8.24
CA GLU A 217 -11.62 16.34 -8.59
C GLU A 217 -11.38 16.72 -10.05
N GLU A 218 -12.43 16.68 -10.87
CA GLU A 218 -12.38 17.04 -12.31
C GLU A 218 -11.32 16.26 -13.14
N GLY A 219 -10.84 15.13 -12.61
CA GLY A 219 -9.80 14.30 -13.21
C GLY A 219 -9.57 13.04 -12.39
N ASN A 220 -8.55 12.26 -12.75
CA ASN A 220 -8.09 11.12 -11.98
C ASN A 220 -6.55 11.13 -11.99
N VAL A 221 -5.95 11.41 -10.84
CA VAL A 221 -4.49 11.43 -10.64
C VAL A 221 -4.16 10.49 -9.50
N GLN A 222 -3.26 9.54 -9.75
CA GLN A 222 -2.81 8.57 -8.77
C GLN A 222 -1.29 8.62 -8.60
N LEU A 223 -0.86 8.46 -7.36
CA LEU A 223 0.50 8.11 -6.97
C LEU A 223 0.46 6.68 -6.46
N ASP A 224 1.25 5.81 -7.07
CA ASP A 224 1.57 4.48 -6.57
C ASP A 224 3.09 4.35 -6.55
N ALA A 225 3.67 4.39 -5.36
CA ALA A 225 5.10 4.34 -5.15
C ALA A 225 5.46 3.25 -4.16
N SER A 226 6.55 2.54 -4.43
CA SER A 226 7.10 1.52 -3.54
C SER A 226 8.61 1.66 -3.45
N HIS A 227 9.13 1.39 -2.26
CA HIS A 227 10.55 1.38 -1.96
C HIS A 227 10.88 0.19 -1.07
N ASN A 228 12.00 -0.49 -1.36
CA ASN A 228 12.52 -1.56 -0.54
C ASN A 228 13.90 -1.14 -0.03
N CYS A 229 14.19 -1.44 1.22
CA CYS A 229 15.48 -1.20 1.85
C CYS A 229 15.88 -2.37 2.74
N GLU A 230 17.18 -2.47 3.02
CA GLU A 230 17.76 -3.50 3.88
C GLU A 230 18.81 -2.84 4.78
N ASP A 231 18.85 -3.25 6.03
CA ASP A 231 19.81 -2.79 7.03
C ASP A 231 20.09 -3.90 8.04
N SER A 232 21.02 -3.69 8.96
CA SER A 232 21.32 -4.64 10.01
C SER A 232 21.82 -3.96 11.28
N THR A 233 21.58 -4.58 12.42
CA THR A 233 22.16 -4.20 13.71
C THR A 233 22.69 -5.43 14.44
N ILE A 234 23.37 -5.22 15.55
CA ILE A 234 23.93 -6.29 16.38
C ILE A 234 22.81 -6.85 17.27
N LEU A 235 22.78 -8.17 17.46
CA LEU A 235 21.88 -8.80 18.43
C LEU A 235 22.33 -8.46 19.87
N GLN A 236 21.43 -7.86 20.63
CA GLN A 236 21.68 -7.40 22.01
C GLN A 236 20.49 -7.79 22.92
N SER A 237 20.28 -7.04 24.00
CA SER A 237 19.06 -7.15 24.81
C SER A 237 17.82 -6.85 23.98
N ALA A 238 16.64 -7.31 24.42
CA ALA A 238 15.37 -7.05 23.74
C ALA A 238 15.11 -5.53 23.62
N GLU A 239 15.43 -4.77 24.68
CA GLU A 239 15.30 -3.33 24.75
C GLU A 239 16.21 -2.60 23.77
N ASP A 240 17.50 -2.97 23.70
CA ASP A 240 18.46 -2.35 22.81
C ASP A 240 18.15 -2.68 21.33
N CYS A 241 17.70 -3.91 21.07
CA CYS A 241 17.24 -4.33 19.74
C CYS A 241 16.01 -3.51 19.31
N ALA A 242 15.01 -3.37 20.19
CA ALA A 242 13.80 -2.60 19.91
C ALA A 242 14.11 -1.14 19.56
N LEU A 243 14.98 -0.48 20.32
CA LEU A 243 15.44 0.88 20.05
C LEU A 243 16.19 0.99 18.73
N SER A 244 17.12 0.07 18.47
CA SER A 244 17.94 0.08 17.26
C SER A 244 17.08 -0.15 16.01
N VAL A 245 16.20 -1.15 16.04
CA VAL A 245 15.28 -1.46 14.94
C VAL A 245 14.31 -0.31 14.69
N THR A 246 13.72 0.28 15.73
CA THR A 246 12.80 1.42 15.56
C THR A 246 13.50 2.64 14.97
N ASN A 247 14.76 2.89 15.34
CA ASN A 247 15.56 3.96 14.74
C ASN A 247 15.91 3.70 13.28
N ILE A 248 16.22 2.46 12.91
CA ILE A 248 16.42 2.06 11.50
C ILE A 248 15.14 2.34 10.71
N ILE A 249 13.99 1.86 11.17
CA ILE A 249 12.69 2.08 10.54
C ILE A 249 12.44 3.58 10.35
N ARG A 250 12.56 4.37 11.43
CA ARG A 250 12.39 5.82 11.40
C ARG A 250 13.31 6.50 10.37
N HIS A 251 14.58 6.10 10.33
CA HIS A 251 15.56 6.68 9.41
C HIS A 251 15.18 6.44 7.95
N HIS A 252 14.92 5.18 7.58
CA HIS A 252 14.56 4.81 6.21
C HIS A 252 13.21 5.38 5.78
N GLU A 253 12.20 5.42 6.66
CA GLU A 253 10.91 6.05 6.34
C GLU A 253 11.05 7.57 6.14
N THR A 254 11.88 8.24 6.95
CA THR A 254 12.15 9.69 6.81
C THR A 254 12.93 9.99 5.53
N GLU A 255 13.95 9.19 5.21
CA GLU A 255 14.74 9.33 3.99
C GLU A 255 13.85 9.12 2.76
N TYR A 256 12.98 8.10 2.77
CA TYR A 256 12.08 7.86 1.65
C TYR A 256 11.06 8.99 1.46
N MET A 257 10.47 9.50 2.56
CA MET A 257 9.56 10.66 2.47
C MET A 257 10.28 11.88 1.88
N THR A 258 11.48 12.19 2.35
CA THR A 258 12.30 13.29 1.83
C THR A 258 12.60 13.11 0.34
N SER A 259 12.96 11.88 -0.07
CA SER A 259 13.22 11.54 -1.47
C SER A 259 12.00 11.72 -2.37
N LEU A 260 10.80 11.39 -1.87
CA LEU A 260 9.55 11.63 -2.59
C LEU A 260 9.28 13.14 -2.77
N GLU A 261 9.45 13.93 -1.72
CA GLU A 261 9.28 15.39 -1.78
C GLU A 261 10.24 16.06 -2.77
N GLU A 262 11.51 15.66 -2.75
CA GLU A 262 12.53 16.14 -3.70
C GLU A 262 12.20 15.72 -5.13
N SER A 263 11.76 14.47 -5.33
CA SER A 263 11.36 13.96 -6.64
C SER A 263 10.20 14.77 -7.23
N TYR A 264 9.18 15.07 -6.42
CA TYR A 264 8.05 15.89 -6.86
C TYR A 264 8.42 17.35 -7.15
N SER A 265 9.34 17.92 -6.36
CA SER A 265 9.87 19.26 -6.63
C SER A 265 10.64 19.32 -7.95
N ASN A 266 11.35 18.25 -8.31
CA ASN A 266 12.10 18.17 -9.56
C ASN A 266 11.22 17.88 -10.79
N LEU A 267 10.12 17.14 -10.63
CA LEU A 267 9.21 16.78 -11.73
C LEU A 267 8.61 18.00 -12.44
N SER A 268 8.26 19.06 -11.69
CA SER A 268 7.67 20.28 -12.27
C SER A 268 8.63 21.05 -13.16
N ASP A 269 9.92 21.05 -12.81
CA ASP A 269 10.91 21.95 -13.40
C ASP A 269 11.69 21.30 -14.56
N ALA A 270 11.83 19.97 -14.54
CA ALA A 270 12.49 19.18 -15.58
C ALA A 270 11.49 18.41 -16.44
N THR A 271 10.99 17.28 -15.94
CA THR A 271 10.27 16.28 -16.75
C THR A 271 9.01 16.82 -17.43
N PHE A 272 8.13 17.52 -16.69
CA PHE A 272 6.91 18.06 -17.29
C PHE A 272 7.20 19.18 -18.31
N LYS A 273 8.28 19.93 -18.11
CA LYS A 273 8.70 21.00 -19.01
C LYS A 273 9.25 20.46 -20.33
N ASP A 274 9.91 19.32 -20.29
CA ASP A 274 10.42 18.63 -21.48
C ASP A 274 9.29 17.97 -22.29
N LEU A 275 8.25 17.47 -21.62
CA LEU A 275 7.06 16.95 -22.29
C LEU A 275 6.26 18.06 -22.99
N ARG A 276 5.91 19.13 -22.24
CA ARG A 276 5.18 20.26 -22.78
C ARG A 276 5.56 21.54 -22.06
N ARG A 277 6.24 22.42 -22.79
CA ARG A 277 6.56 23.76 -22.31
C ARG A 277 5.29 24.57 -22.07
N LYS A 278 5.26 25.36 -20.99
CA LYS A 278 4.18 26.33 -20.72
C LYS A 278 4.00 27.35 -21.87
N LEU A 279 5.10 27.72 -22.53
CA LEU A 279 5.12 28.58 -23.71
C LEU A 279 6.09 28.02 -24.77
N PRO A 280 5.86 28.33 -26.06
CA PRO A 280 6.84 28.11 -27.12
C PRO A 280 8.22 28.68 -26.78
N VAL A 281 9.26 28.27 -27.53
CA VAL A 281 10.63 28.79 -27.35
C VAL A 281 10.67 30.32 -27.42
N THR A 282 9.81 30.91 -28.24
CA THR A 282 9.65 32.37 -28.40
C THR A 282 9.16 33.10 -27.16
N ARG A 283 8.67 32.38 -26.13
CA ARG A 283 8.03 32.94 -24.92
C ARG A 283 6.81 33.82 -25.21
N THR A 284 6.14 33.57 -26.34
CA THR A 284 4.91 34.25 -26.75
C THR A 284 3.85 33.21 -27.10
N LEU A 285 2.56 33.56 -26.92
CA LEU A 285 1.47 32.71 -27.39
C LEU A 285 1.54 32.56 -28.90
N PHE A 286 1.09 31.40 -29.39
CA PHE A 286 1.05 31.13 -30.82
C PHE A 286 0.06 32.10 -31.50
N PRO A 287 0.49 32.89 -32.51
CA PRO A 287 -0.37 33.88 -33.14
C PRO A 287 -1.25 33.20 -34.19
N TRP A 288 -2.38 32.63 -33.74
CA TRP A 288 -3.35 31.94 -34.59
C TRP A 288 -3.89 32.77 -35.76
N HIS A 289 -3.92 34.09 -35.63
CA HIS A 289 -4.41 35.00 -36.68
C HIS A 289 -3.40 35.28 -37.80
N ASN A 290 -2.13 34.90 -37.62
CA ASN A 290 -1.06 35.22 -38.57
C ASN A 290 -0.16 34.01 -38.85
N THR A 291 -0.77 32.83 -39.01
CA THR A 291 -0.08 31.56 -39.27
C THR A 291 0.75 31.56 -40.54
N LEU A 292 0.38 32.39 -41.54
CA LEU A 292 1.09 32.57 -42.80
C LEU A 292 2.50 33.20 -42.63
N GLN A 293 2.80 33.82 -41.48
CA GLN A 293 4.15 34.33 -41.19
C GLN A 293 5.16 33.21 -40.91
N PHE A 294 4.70 32.02 -40.55
CA PHE A 294 5.53 30.83 -40.37
C PHE A 294 5.56 30.01 -41.67
N SER A 295 6.28 30.49 -42.68
CA SER A 295 6.55 29.70 -43.88
C SER A 295 7.59 28.63 -43.57
N LEU A 296 7.14 27.49 -43.07
CA LEU A 296 7.96 26.30 -42.78
C LEU A 296 8.84 25.92 -43.97
N THR A 297 8.32 26.06 -45.20
CA THR A 297 9.05 25.73 -46.42
C THR A 297 10.27 26.62 -46.65
N ARG A 298 10.18 27.91 -46.34
CA ARG A 298 11.31 28.84 -46.51
C ARG A 298 12.38 28.58 -45.45
N ASP A 299 11.98 28.39 -44.20
CA ASP A 299 12.92 28.22 -43.09
C ASP A 299 13.63 26.85 -43.17
N ILE A 300 12.93 25.78 -43.57
CA ILE A 300 13.52 24.45 -43.82
C ILE A 300 14.44 24.44 -45.05
N SER A 301 14.07 25.13 -46.14
CA SER A 301 14.94 25.23 -47.33
C SER A 301 16.24 25.95 -47.02
N LYS A 302 16.20 26.92 -46.09
CA LYS A 302 17.35 27.69 -45.63
C LYS A 302 18.26 26.90 -44.69
N GLU A 303 17.69 26.09 -43.78
CA GLU A 303 18.47 25.19 -42.91
C GLU A 303 19.10 24.01 -43.66
N LEU A 304 18.37 23.43 -44.63
CA LEU A 304 18.87 22.32 -45.45
C LEU A 304 19.76 22.78 -46.63
N GLY A 305 19.96 24.09 -46.80
CA GLY A 305 20.79 24.65 -47.87
C GLY A 305 20.25 24.38 -49.29
N ILE A 306 18.93 24.23 -49.43
CA ILE A 306 18.25 23.90 -50.69
C ILE A 306 17.90 25.18 -51.49
N GLU A 307 18.11 26.37 -50.91
CA GLU A 307 17.99 27.64 -51.64
C GLU A 307 19.11 27.77 -52.69
N LYS A 308 18.75 27.61 -53.98
CA LYS A 308 19.55 28.08 -55.13
C LYS A 308 19.42 29.59 -55.30
#